data_AF-A0A378JUT3-F1
#
_entry.id   AF-A0A378JUT3-F1
#
_cell.length_a   1.000
_cell.length_b   1.000
_cell.length_c   1.000
_cell.angle_alpha   90.00
_cell.angle_beta   90.00
_cell.angle_gamma   90.00
#
_symmetry.space_group_name_H-M   'P 1'
#
loop_
_entity.id
_entity.type
_entity.pdbx_description
1 polymer ?
#
loop_
_entity_poly.entity_id
_entity_poly.type
_entity_poly.pdbx_seq_one_letter_code
_entity_poly.pdbx_strand_id
1 'polypeptide(L)'
;MTKIVFCFAGTGDPGDGYASGVESSTPFDPNVIRVYMRGCDHENVGNGFLNPDLDIVSNSIRQAFDKENQTIDLDKLNALIGDGICRIEGPTHYRNPKITDIGLQGFSRGAVTTFAAAKKLDDLNIPMDIIANQPVPGQIAEFVPGSLYSKHHDLTKCKNIRSATTFLASHNLENGVVHNAFFQQMVAKFPATTRADTFIVPHQSHLEWFSSSIVDTHISNQFHKAGYSNVSRHYSLEDLKEYYRRADNYFTPKEFSQKVFGLDLATVPKDPVYLEMIQQFAKQLLNDDGAQLSDDQASAVVAIYKVDTLTDDQKREQMNLVRQDSDAGKKFTQIVNKTHDVIEYLSHVTRGEGYQRSEKSQLIHHHSQDYRKELFTKSFDYLSNPKPTDDDKKSFLVGVNNAEKEFADKALNIDRGTMRKAMKIIANTILHVTGLFLIANTINLATTGDWFFFNKTRSANVVSAASSEIKSLASSVQSTAEKSQDFKAKHQSTVKDAEKPEDQPEQQVKIK
;
A
#
# COMPACT_ATOMS: atom_id res chain seq x y z
N MET A 1 -29.74 -3.16 24.24
CA MET A 1 -29.74 -2.12 23.19
C MET A 1 -29.38 -2.80 21.90
N THR A 2 -30.10 -2.55 20.80
CA THR A 2 -29.93 -3.29 19.55
C THR A 2 -28.98 -2.54 18.62
N LYS A 3 -28.09 -3.27 17.96
CA LYS A 3 -27.26 -2.76 16.88
C LYS A 3 -27.65 -3.43 15.57
N ILE A 4 -27.31 -2.82 14.45
CA ILE A 4 -27.54 -3.41 13.14
C ILE A 4 -26.28 -3.33 12.29
N VAL A 5 -26.02 -4.34 11.49
CA VAL A 5 -24.94 -4.38 10.50
C VAL A 5 -25.55 -4.68 9.13
N PHE A 6 -25.21 -3.87 8.14
CA PHE A 6 -25.50 -4.14 6.73
C PHE A 6 -24.22 -4.61 6.04
N CYS A 7 -24.29 -5.80 5.45
CA CYS A 7 -23.18 -6.46 4.75
C CYS A 7 -23.49 -6.53 3.25
N PHE A 8 -22.68 -5.88 2.42
CA PHE A 8 -22.89 -5.79 0.97
C PHE A 8 -21.90 -6.65 0.20
N ALA A 9 -22.40 -7.65 -0.53
CA ALA A 9 -21.57 -8.53 -1.35
C ALA A 9 -21.00 -7.81 -2.60
N GLY A 10 -20.00 -8.45 -3.22
CA GLY A 10 -19.38 -7.96 -4.45
C GLY A 10 -20.28 -8.10 -5.68
N THR A 11 -19.86 -7.52 -6.81
CA THR A 11 -20.62 -7.64 -8.07
C THR A 11 -20.71 -9.10 -8.51
N GLY A 12 -21.90 -9.58 -8.87
CA GLY A 12 -22.17 -10.94 -9.32
C GLY A 12 -22.25 -11.97 -8.20
N ASP A 13 -22.11 -11.55 -6.94
CA ASP A 13 -22.17 -12.44 -5.79
C ASP A 13 -23.64 -12.64 -5.34
N PRO A 14 -24.14 -13.88 -5.27
CA PRO A 14 -25.49 -14.16 -4.77
C PRO A 14 -25.66 -13.87 -3.27
N GLY A 15 -24.58 -13.61 -2.53
CA GLY A 15 -24.59 -13.18 -1.14
C GLY A 15 -24.62 -14.31 -0.11
N ASP A 16 -25.11 -15.52 -0.43
CA ASP A 16 -25.26 -16.61 0.54
C ASP A 16 -23.92 -17.16 1.05
N GLY A 17 -22.96 -17.36 0.14
CA GLY A 17 -21.60 -17.78 0.47
C GLY A 17 -20.86 -16.69 1.26
N TYR A 18 -21.00 -15.43 0.82
CA TYR A 18 -20.48 -14.27 1.52
C TYR A 18 -21.01 -14.15 2.95
N ALA A 19 -22.34 -14.25 3.14
CA ALA A 19 -22.98 -14.22 4.45
C ALA A 19 -22.46 -15.35 5.36
N SER A 20 -22.34 -16.56 4.83
CA SER A 20 -21.80 -17.71 5.57
C SER A 20 -20.35 -17.51 5.98
N GLY A 21 -19.51 -16.93 5.11
CA GLY A 21 -18.13 -16.55 5.43
C GLY A 21 -18.03 -15.54 6.57
N VAL A 22 -18.85 -14.47 6.54
CA VAL A 22 -18.88 -13.45 7.59
C VAL A 22 -19.39 -14.03 8.92
N GLU A 23 -20.47 -14.82 8.90
CA GLU A 23 -21.04 -15.44 10.11
C GLU A 23 -20.10 -16.47 10.75
N SER A 24 -19.37 -17.25 9.93
CA SER A 24 -18.41 -18.25 10.43
C SER A 24 -17.12 -17.63 10.97
N SER A 25 -16.70 -16.48 10.43
CA SER A 25 -15.49 -15.78 10.87
C SER A 25 -15.72 -14.82 12.05
N THR A 26 -16.96 -14.38 12.25
CA THR A 26 -17.30 -13.34 13.21
C THR A 26 -18.38 -13.80 14.20
N PRO A 27 -18.04 -14.01 15.49
CA PRO A 27 -19.01 -14.36 16.51
C PRO A 27 -19.77 -13.11 16.99
N PHE A 28 -20.76 -12.68 16.21
CA PHE A 28 -21.58 -11.51 16.53
C PHE A 28 -22.27 -11.61 17.89
N ASP A 29 -22.47 -10.47 18.55
CA ASP A 29 -23.25 -10.41 19.79
C ASP A 29 -24.72 -10.76 19.49
N PRO A 30 -25.40 -11.53 20.37
CA PRO A 30 -26.81 -11.89 20.19
C PRO A 30 -27.78 -10.72 19.97
N ASN A 31 -27.41 -9.50 20.34
CA ASN A 31 -28.22 -8.28 20.17
C ASN A 31 -27.96 -7.54 18.85
N VAL A 32 -27.21 -8.13 17.92
CA VAL A 32 -26.87 -7.53 16.64
C VAL A 32 -27.71 -8.14 15.53
N ILE A 33 -28.49 -7.29 14.86
CA ILE A 33 -29.20 -7.65 13.63
C ILE A 33 -28.19 -7.56 12.49
N ARG A 34 -28.13 -8.58 11.63
CA ARG A 34 -27.22 -8.63 10.49
C ARG A 34 -28.05 -8.81 9.23
N VAL A 35 -27.91 -7.88 8.30
CA VAL A 35 -28.64 -7.89 7.03
C VAL A 35 -27.63 -8.06 5.91
N TYR A 36 -27.73 -9.17 5.19
CA TYR A 36 -26.84 -9.53 4.09
C TYR A 36 -27.50 -9.24 2.75
N MET A 37 -26.82 -8.46 1.92
CA MET A 37 -27.29 -8.02 0.62
C MET A 37 -26.53 -8.73 -0.50
N ARG A 38 -27.24 -9.02 -1.60
CA ARG A 38 -26.66 -9.50 -2.85
C ARG A 38 -25.77 -8.44 -3.50
N GLY A 39 -25.04 -8.85 -4.54
CA GLY A 39 -24.25 -7.95 -5.37
C GLY A 39 -25.05 -6.84 -6.04
N CYS A 40 -24.36 -5.76 -6.42
CA CYS A 40 -24.96 -4.56 -6.99
C CYS A 40 -25.62 -4.76 -8.37
N ASP A 41 -25.34 -5.87 -9.05
CA ASP A 41 -25.98 -6.27 -10.30
C ASP A 41 -27.44 -6.66 -10.12
N HIS A 42 -27.84 -7.02 -8.90
CA HIS A 42 -29.23 -7.31 -8.56
C HIS A 42 -30.13 -6.07 -8.71
N GLU A 43 -31.32 -6.21 -9.30
CA GLU A 43 -32.23 -5.12 -9.64
C GLU A 43 -32.64 -4.26 -8.42
N ASN A 44 -32.90 -4.91 -7.28
CA ASN A 44 -33.28 -4.25 -6.03
C ASN A 44 -32.09 -3.73 -5.20
N VAL A 45 -30.85 -3.93 -5.67
CA VAL A 45 -29.64 -3.47 -4.97
C VAL A 45 -29.02 -2.29 -5.72
N GLY A 46 -28.61 -2.51 -6.97
CA GLY A 46 -27.99 -1.50 -7.81
C GLY A 46 -28.40 -1.58 -9.29
N ASN A 47 -29.12 -2.61 -9.72
CA ASN A 47 -29.63 -2.74 -11.08
C ASN A 47 -28.58 -2.54 -12.18
N GLY A 48 -27.36 -3.07 -11.99
CA GLY A 48 -26.34 -2.94 -13.02
C GLY A 48 -25.01 -3.62 -12.74
N PHE A 49 -24.51 -4.35 -13.75
CA PHE A 49 -23.19 -4.98 -13.67
C PHE A 49 -22.03 -4.02 -14.00
N LEU A 50 -22.23 -2.97 -14.80
CA LEU A 50 -21.14 -2.02 -15.12
C LEU A 50 -21.35 -0.66 -14.46
N ASN A 51 -22.58 -0.18 -14.45
CA ASN A 51 -22.96 1.11 -13.89
C ASN A 51 -24.15 0.95 -12.93
N PRO A 52 -23.97 0.26 -11.78
CA PRO A 52 -25.04 0.14 -10.80
C PRO A 52 -25.41 1.51 -10.21
N ASP A 53 -26.68 1.68 -9.87
CA ASP A 53 -27.20 2.79 -9.07
C ASP A 53 -27.32 2.40 -7.60
N LEU A 54 -26.26 2.67 -6.83
CA LEU A 54 -26.20 2.35 -5.40
C LEU A 54 -27.18 3.20 -4.55
N ASP A 55 -27.82 4.20 -5.15
CA ASP A 55 -28.91 4.93 -4.51
C ASP A 55 -30.15 4.05 -4.30
N ILE A 56 -30.37 3.00 -5.10
CA ILE A 56 -31.50 2.07 -4.94
C ILE A 56 -31.48 1.46 -3.53
N VAL A 57 -30.45 0.65 -3.22
CA VAL A 57 -30.35 0.00 -1.91
C VAL A 57 -30.21 0.99 -0.76
N SER A 58 -29.41 2.05 -0.93
CA SER A 58 -29.17 3.00 0.17
C SER A 58 -30.41 3.83 0.51
N ASN A 59 -31.23 4.21 -0.47
CA ASN A 59 -32.52 4.85 -0.22
C ASN A 59 -33.51 3.86 0.41
N SER A 60 -33.56 2.59 -0.03
CA SER A 60 -34.44 1.58 0.55
C SER A 60 -34.12 1.32 2.03
N ILE A 61 -32.83 1.20 2.37
CA ILE A 61 -32.39 1.10 3.78
C ILE A 61 -32.86 2.33 4.55
N ARG A 62 -32.58 3.54 4.05
CA ARG A 62 -32.97 4.78 4.76
C ARG A 62 -34.48 4.88 4.96
N GLN A 63 -35.29 4.48 3.98
CA GLN A 63 -36.75 4.50 4.07
C GLN A 63 -37.30 3.54 5.12
N ALA A 64 -36.58 2.47 5.45
CA ALA A 64 -36.96 1.55 6.52
C ALA A 64 -36.73 2.12 7.93
N PHE A 65 -35.94 3.19 8.07
CA PHE A 65 -35.70 3.85 9.35
C PHE A 65 -36.72 4.96 9.66
N ASP A 66 -37.23 4.94 10.89
CA ASP A 66 -37.82 6.10 11.55
C ASP A 66 -36.71 6.91 12.22
N LYS A 67 -36.56 8.16 11.76
CA LYS A 67 -35.54 9.08 12.25
C LYS A 67 -35.82 9.55 13.68
N GLU A 68 -37.07 9.79 14.03
CA GLU A 68 -37.43 10.39 15.32
C GLU A 68 -37.20 9.40 16.46
N ASN A 69 -37.58 8.15 16.24
CA ASN A 69 -37.48 7.08 17.23
C ASN A 69 -36.17 6.27 17.11
N GLN A 70 -35.39 6.49 16.05
CA GLN A 70 -34.18 5.71 15.71
C GLN A 70 -34.48 4.20 15.65
N THR A 71 -35.63 3.83 15.10
CA THR A 71 -36.06 2.44 14.94
C THR A 71 -36.05 2.05 13.47
N ILE A 72 -35.84 0.76 13.19
CA ILE A 72 -35.92 0.22 11.83
C ILE A 72 -37.10 -0.74 11.70
N ASP A 73 -37.90 -0.61 10.64
CA ASP A 73 -38.96 -1.54 10.28
C ASP A 73 -38.39 -2.62 9.33
N LEU A 74 -38.15 -3.82 9.85
CA LEU A 74 -37.56 -4.93 9.08
C LEU A 74 -38.53 -5.48 8.03
N ASP A 75 -39.84 -5.43 8.26
CA ASP A 75 -40.84 -5.86 7.27
C ASP A 75 -40.82 -4.90 6.08
N LYS A 76 -40.79 -3.60 6.35
CA LYS A 76 -40.66 -2.56 5.32
C LYS A 76 -39.35 -2.68 4.56
N LEU A 77 -38.24 -2.92 5.25
CA LEU A 77 -36.95 -3.17 4.60
C LEU A 77 -37.04 -4.34 3.62
N ASN A 78 -37.60 -5.46 4.07
CA ASN A 78 -37.77 -6.66 3.24
C ASN A 78 -38.74 -6.42 2.07
N ALA A 79 -39.79 -5.62 2.26
CA ALA A 79 -40.70 -5.26 1.18
C ALA A 79 -40.06 -4.34 0.12
N LEU A 80 -39.15 -3.44 0.53
CA LEU A 80 -38.48 -2.49 -0.35
C LEU A 80 -37.33 -3.13 -1.16
N ILE A 81 -36.62 -4.10 -0.58
CA ILE A 81 -35.44 -4.72 -1.19
C ILE A 81 -35.74 -6.12 -1.74
N GLY A 82 -36.76 -6.80 -1.20
CA GLY A 82 -37.16 -8.13 -1.63
C GLY A 82 -36.02 -9.14 -1.54
N ASP A 83 -35.87 -9.92 -2.61
CA ASP A 83 -34.81 -10.90 -2.80
C ASP A 83 -33.41 -10.30 -2.96
N GLY A 84 -33.26 -8.98 -3.01
CA GLY A 84 -31.96 -8.32 -2.86
C GLY A 84 -31.32 -8.53 -1.48
N ILE A 85 -32.12 -8.86 -0.46
CA ILE A 85 -31.65 -9.39 0.82
C ILE A 85 -31.53 -10.90 0.70
N CYS A 86 -30.32 -11.45 0.83
CA CYS A 86 -30.15 -12.91 0.84
C CYS A 86 -30.44 -13.50 2.22
N ARG A 87 -30.15 -12.75 3.30
CA ARG A 87 -30.25 -13.28 4.67
C ARG A 87 -30.42 -12.17 5.71
N ILE A 88 -31.23 -12.42 6.73
CA ILE A 88 -31.30 -11.60 7.95
C ILE A 88 -31.10 -12.50 9.16
N GLU A 89 -30.20 -12.12 10.06
CA GLU A 89 -29.83 -12.87 11.26
C GLU A 89 -29.91 -12.00 12.51
N GLY A 90 -30.17 -12.60 13.68
CA GLY A 90 -30.17 -11.91 14.99
C GLY A 90 -31.55 -11.79 15.62
N PRO A 91 -31.76 -10.83 16.54
CA PRO A 91 -33.00 -10.72 17.31
C PRO A 91 -34.10 -10.05 16.48
N THR A 92 -34.60 -10.76 15.46
CA THR A 92 -35.61 -10.30 14.50
C THR A 92 -37.04 -10.34 15.03
N HIS A 93 -37.26 -10.86 16.24
CA HIS A 93 -38.58 -10.88 16.89
C HIS A 93 -39.08 -9.49 17.29
N TYR A 94 -38.20 -8.49 17.32
CA TYR A 94 -38.61 -7.09 17.44
C TYR A 94 -38.96 -6.55 16.06
N ARG A 95 -40.21 -6.12 15.88
CA ARG A 95 -40.67 -5.53 14.62
C ARG A 95 -39.98 -4.20 14.30
N ASN A 96 -39.84 -3.35 15.33
CA ASN A 96 -39.26 -2.00 15.26
C ASN A 96 -38.19 -1.79 16.35
N PRO A 97 -37.05 -2.50 16.31
CA PRO A 97 -36.01 -2.34 17.31
C PRO A 97 -35.40 -0.95 17.25
N LYS A 98 -35.18 -0.33 18.41
CA LYS A 98 -34.39 0.91 18.52
C LYS A 98 -32.91 0.59 18.29
N ILE A 99 -32.34 1.23 17.28
CA ILE A 99 -30.96 1.04 16.84
C ILE A 99 -30.05 2.06 17.50
N THR A 100 -28.95 1.56 18.06
CA THR A 100 -27.96 2.37 18.78
C THR A 100 -26.66 2.57 18.01
N ASP A 101 -26.34 1.65 17.11
CA ASP A 101 -25.16 1.71 16.25
C ASP A 101 -25.48 1.03 14.89
N ILE A 102 -24.89 1.55 13.80
CA ILE A 102 -25.00 0.98 12.45
C ILE A 102 -23.62 0.58 11.94
N GLY A 103 -23.41 -0.71 11.70
CA GLY A 103 -22.23 -1.20 11.00
C GLY A 103 -22.50 -1.26 9.49
N LEU A 104 -21.55 -0.82 8.68
CA LEU A 104 -21.60 -0.94 7.23
C LEU A 104 -20.34 -1.68 6.77
N GLN A 105 -20.52 -2.88 6.24
CA GLN A 105 -19.42 -3.70 5.76
C GLN A 105 -19.67 -4.10 4.31
N GLY A 106 -18.64 -4.14 3.48
CA GLY A 106 -18.81 -4.61 2.12
C GLY A 106 -17.50 -4.97 1.44
N PHE A 107 -17.62 -5.68 0.33
CA PHE A 107 -16.50 -6.08 -0.53
C PHE A 107 -16.68 -5.57 -1.97
N SER A 108 -15.60 -5.16 -2.64
CA SER A 108 -15.64 -4.72 -4.04
C SER A 108 -16.60 -3.53 -4.22
N ARG A 109 -17.57 -3.61 -5.13
CA ARG A 109 -18.64 -2.60 -5.22
C ARG A 109 -19.56 -2.56 -4.01
N GLY A 110 -19.73 -3.67 -3.30
CA GLY A 110 -20.42 -3.68 -2.01
C GLY A 110 -19.71 -2.79 -0.98
N ALA A 111 -18.38 -2.70 -1.00
CA ALA A 111 -17.65 -1.75 -0.17
C ALA A 111 -17.95 -0.30 -0.58
N VAL A 112 -18.13 -0.01 -1.86
CA VAL A 112 -18.58 1.33 -2.32
C VAL A 112 -20.03 1.60 -1.90
N THR A 113 -20.88 0.58 -1.84
CA THR A 113 -22.25 0.66 -1.31
C THR A 113 -22.26 1.10 0.15
N THR A 114 -21.25 0.74 0.96
CA THR A 114 -21.13 1.26 2.34
C THR A 114 -21.05 2.78 2.36
N PHE A 115 -20.32 3.39 1.42
CA PHE A 115 -20.20 4.85 1.31
C PHE A 115 -21.51 5.48 0.84
N ALA A 116 -22.22 4.84 -0.10
CA ALA A 116 -23.54 5.29 -0.53
C ALA A 116 -24.56 5.26 0.63
N ALA A 117 -24.61 4.15 1.36
CA ALA A 117 -25.47 3.97 2.53
C ALA A 117 -25.14 4.99 3.64
N ALA A 118 -23.86 5.19 3.96
CA ALA A 118 -23.44 6.18 4.95
C ALA A 118 -23.97 7.59 4.65
N LYS A 119 -23.95 8.02 3.38
CA LYS A 119 -24.50 9.32 2.96
C LYS A 119 -25.99 9.44 3.18
N LYS A 120 -26.75 8.37 2.95
CA LYS A 120 -28.22 8.37 3.13
C LYS A 120 -28.62 8.25 4.59
N LEU A 121 -27.77 7.66 5.43
CA LEU A 121 -28.05 7.41 6.85
C LEU A 121 -27.52 8.48 7.80
N ASP A 122 -26.77 9.47 7.30
CA ASP A 122 -26.19 10.55 8.12
C ASP A 122 -27.25 11.31 8.95
N ASP A 123 -28.43 11.52 8.38
CA ASP A 123 -29.48 12.30 9.01
C ASP A 123 -30.17 11.60 10.20
N LEU A 124 -29.88 10.31 10.43
CA LEU A 124 -30.39 9.54 11.57
C LEU A 124 -29.69 9.90 12.89
N ASN A 125 -28.50 10.52 12.81
CA ASN A 125 -27.67 10.82 13.98
C ASN A 125 -27.39 9.58 14.86
N ILE A 126 -27.35 8.39 14.23
CA ILE A 126 -26.93 7.13 14.85
C ILE A 126 -25.45 6.92 14.50
N PRO A 127 -24.56 6.63 15.46
CA PRO A 127 -23.16 6.34 15.18
C PRO A 127 -22.98 5.21 14.15
N MET A 128 -22.12 5.44 13.16
CA MET A 128 -21.81 4.46 12.11
C MET A 128 -20.35 4.05 12.13
N ASP A 129 -20.09 2.77 11.89
CA ASP A 129 -18.74 2.25 11.61
C ASP A 129 -18.70 1.59 10.24
N ILE A 130 -17.66 1.91 9.45
CA ILE A 130 -17.50 1.43 8.08
C ILE A 130 -16.32 0.47 7.99
N ILE A 131 -16.51 -0.68 7.34
CA ILE A 131 -15.48 -1.67 7.04
C ILE A 131 -15.52 -1.94 5.52
N ALA A 132 -14.67 -1.25 4.77
CA ALA A 132 -14.63 -1.31 3.32
C ALA A 132 -13.49 -2.23 2.84
N ASN A 133 -13.83 -3.42 2.33
CA ASN A 133 -12.87 -4.36 1.78
C ASN A 133 -12.72 -4.18 0.26
N GLN A 134 -11.53 -3.72 -0.18
CA GLN A 134 -11.17 -3.53 -1.58
C GLN A 134 -12.26 -2.77 -2.37
N PRO A 135 -12.63 -1.54 -1.96
CA PRO A 135 -13.67 -0.76 -2.64
C PRO A 135 -13.30 -0.47 -4.09
N VAL A 136 -14.07 -1.02 -5.02
CA VAL A 136 -13.88 -0.87 -6.47
C VAL A 136 -15.11 -0.16 -7.05
N PRO A 137 -14.99 1.07 -7.58
CA PRO A 137 -16.14 1.80 -8.11
C PRO A 137 -16.52 1.35 -9.54
N GLY A 138 -15.66 0.61 -10.24
CA GLY A 138 -15.99 0.01 -11.52
C GLY A 138 -15.82 0.92 -12.74
N GLN A 139 -15.09 2.03 -12.65
CA GLN A 139 -14.83 2.93 -13.79
C GLN A 139 -13.35 3.00 -14.15
N ILE A 140 -13.09 3.23 -15.44
CA ILE A 140 -11.75 3.33 -16.03
C ILE A 140 -10.98 4.60 -15.65
N ALA A 141 -11.65 5.61 -15.12
CA ALA A 141 -11.07 6.88 -14.72
C ALA A 141 -11.85 7.52 -13.56
N GLU A 142 -11.10 8.24 -12.74
CA GLU A 142 -11.53 8.82 -11.47
C GLU A 142 -12.63 9.87 -11.63
N PHE A 143 -12.43 10.81 -12.56
CA PHE A 143 -13.27 12.00 -12.73
C PHE A 143 -14.30 11.89 -13.86
N VAL A 144 -14.78 10.68 -14.17
CA VAL A 144 -15.90 10.53 -15.10
C VAL A 144 -17.18 11.02 -14.41
N PRO A 145 -17.90 12.02 -14.95
CA PRO A 145 -19.15 12.49 -14.36
C PRO A 145 -20.13 11.33 -14.14
N GLY A 146 -20.69 11.24 -12.93
CA GLY A 146 -21.61 10.17 -12.57
C GLY A 146 -20.96 8.83 -12.20
N SER A 147 -19.62 8.73 -12.20
CA SER A 147 -18.91 7.56 -11.68
C SER A 147 -19.24 7.34 -10.21
N LEU A 148 -19.22 6.08 -9.77
CA LEU A 148 -19.42 5.76 -8.36
C LEU A 148 -18.38 6.43 -7.46
N TYR A 149 -17.13 6.55 -7.94
CA TYR A 149 -16.12 7.33 -7.24
C TYR A 149 -16.57 8.79 -7.04
N SER A 150 -16.92 9.50 -8.11
CA SER A 150 -17.34 10.91 -8.03
C SER A 150 -18.55 11.11 -7.11
N LYS A 151 -19.48 10.15 -7.10
CA LYS A 151 -20.70 10.19 -6.28
C LYS A 151 -20.42 9.89 -4.80
N HIS A 152 -19.50 8.98 -4.48
CA HIS A 152 -19.43 8.36 -3.14
C HIS A 152 -18.07 8.48 -2.44
N HIS A 153 -17.02 9.02 -3.06
CA HIS A 153 -15.73 9.18 -2.40
C HIS A 153 -15.72 10.25 -1.30
N ASP A 154 -16.48 11.35 -1.45
CA ASP A 154 -16.52 12.41 -0.44
C ASP A 154 -17.64 12.19 0.58
N LEU A 155 -17.23 11.84 1.80
CA LEU A 155 -18.06 11.61 2.99
C LEU A 155 -17.82 12.69 4.06
N THR A 156 -17.09 13.77 3.77
CA THR A 156 -16.71 14.80 4.77
C THR A 156 -17.89 15.47 5.46
N LYS A 157 -19.09 15.39 4.88
CA LYS A 157 -20.33 15.92 5.45
C LYS A 157 -21.06 14.95 6.39
N CYS A 158 -20.69 13.67 6.41
CA CYS A 158 -21.36 12.64 7.19
C CYS A 158 -20.88 12.63 8.65
N LYS A 159 -21.54 13.39 9.51
CA LYS A 159 -21.11 13.69 10.89
C LYS A 159 -21.18 12.49 11.84
N ASN A 160 -22.01 11.51 11.54
CA ASN A 160 -22.24 10.36 12.41
C ASN A 160 -21.30 9.16 12.13
N ILE A 161 -20.34 9.29 11.20
CA ILE A 161 -19.32 8.24 10.99
C ILE A 161 -18.29 8.30 12.12
N ARG A 162 -18.38 7.35 13.04
CA ARG A 162 -17.49 7.20 14.20
C ARG A 162 -16.14 6.64 13.78
N SER A 163 -16.13 5.55 13.02
CA SER A 163 -14.89 4.95 12.51
C SER A 163 -15.06 4.40 11.10
N ALA A 164 -13.94 4.32 10.38
CA ALA A 164 -13.90 3.77 9.03
C ALA A 164 -12.57 3.07 8.78
N THR A 165 -12.61 1.79 8.41
CA THR A 165 -11.42 1.01 8.04
C THR A 165 -11.54 0.61 6.57
N THR A 166 -10.57 0.99 5.76
CA THR A 166 -10.50 0.64 4.33
C THR A 166 -9.30 -0.28 4.08
N PHE A 167 -9.57 -1.49 3.59
CA PHE A 167 -8.54 -2.44 3.16
C PHE A 167 -8.31 -2.30 1.67
N LEU A 168 -7.06 -2.08 1.26
CA LEU A 168 -6.67 -2.10 -0.15
C LEU A 168 -5.80 -3.32 -0.43
N ALA A 169 -6.14 -4.14 -1.41
CA ALA A 169 -5.23 -5.20 -1.85
C ALA A 169 -4.13 -4.62 -2.75
N SER A 170 -2.90 -5.13 -2.65
CA SER A 170 -1.86 -4.74 -3.61
C SER A 170 -2.06 -5.45 -4.96
N HIS A 171 -3.09 -5.08 -5.71
CA HIS A 171 -3.36 -5.64 -7.05
C HIS A 171 -2.24 -5.31 -8.04
N ASN A 172 -1.96 -6.26 -8.94
CA ASN A 172 -0.95 -6.12 -9.97
C ASN A 172 -1.56 -5.80 -11.34
N LEU A 173 -0.70 -5.50 -12.31
CA LEU A 173 -1.10 -5.15 -13.68
C LEU A 173 -1.11 -6.37 -14.64
N GLU A 174 -1.00 -7.61 -14.15
CA GLU A 174 -0.92 -8.80 -15.01
C GLU A 174 -2.31 -9.31 -15.44
N ASN A 175 -3.39 -8.86 -14.80
CA ASN A 175 -4.77 -9.33 -15.05
C ASN A 175 -5.38 -8.79 -16.37
N GLY A 176 -4.58 -8.20 -17.25
CA GLY A 176 -5.02 -7.67 -18.55
C GLY A 176 -5.61 -6.25 -18.51
N VAL A 177 -5.66 -5.61 -19.68
CA VAL A 177 -6.00 -4.17 -19.80
C VAL A 177 -7.39 -3.84 -19.28
N VAL A 178 -8.37 -4.71 -19.56
CA VAL A 178 -9.77 -4.50 -19.15
C VAL A 178 -9.88 -4.60 -17.63
N HIS A 179 -9.38 -5.69 -17.03
CA HIS A 179 -9.44 -5.85 -15.58
C HIS A 179 -8.71 -4.70 -14.85
N ASN A 180 -7.51 -4.35 -15.31
CA ASN A 180 -6.73 -3.24 -14.73
C ASN A 180 -7.42 -1.87 -14.85
N ALA A 181 -8.32 -1.69 -15.82
CA ALA A 181 -9.07 -0.47 -15.98
C ALA A 181 -10.32 -0.43 -15.08
N PHE A 182 -11.04 -1.54 -14.95
CA PHE A 182 -12.33 -1.57 -14.24
C PHE A 182 -12.23 -1.93 -12.75
N PHE A 183 -11.16 -2.59 -12.31
CA PHE A 183 -10.99 -3.05 -10.93
C PHE A 183 -10.09 -2.13 -10.08
N GLN A 184 -9.95 -0.86 -10.48
CA GLN A 184 -9.17 0.11 -9.72
C GLN A 184 -9.86 0.36 -8.39
N GLN A 185 -9.12 0.24 -7.28
CA GLN A 185 -9.68 0.48 -5.95
C GLN A 185 -9.79 1.99 -5.68
N MET A 186 -10.54 2.38 -4.65
CA MET A 186 -10.68 3.77 -4.24
C MET A 186 -10.47 3.99 -2.75
N VAL A 187 -10.02 5.19 -2.40
CA VAL A 187 -10.04 5.70 -1.03
C VAL A 187 -11.14 6.74 -0.92
N ALA A 188 -11.93 6.67 0.16
CA ALA A 188 -12.92 7.68 0.48
C ALA A 188 -12.34 8.71 1.45
N LYS A 189 -12.85 9.95 1.37
CA LYS A 189 -12.52 11.04 2.26
C LYS A 189 -13.55 11.13 3.37
N PHE A 190 -13.11 11.01 4.61
CA PHE A 190 -13.97 11.03 5.79
C PHE A 190 -13.94 12.39 6.50
N PRO A 191 -14.92 12.70 7.37
CA PRO A 191 -14.84 13.83 8.29
C PRO A 191 -13.59 13.76 9.16
N ALA A 192 -13.03 14.91 9.55
CA ALA A 192 -11.85 14.97 10.41
C ALA A 192 -12.08 14.38 11.82
N THR A 193 -13.34 14.24 12.24
CA THR A 193 -13.73 13.62 13.52
C THR A 193 -13.81 12.10 13.46
N THR A 194 -13.76 11.49 12.27
CA THR A 194 -13.82 10.04 12.09
C THR A 194 -12.45 9.43 12.38
N ARG A 195 -12.41 8.35 13.16
CA ARG A 195 -11.22 7.50 13.25
C ARG A 195 -11.12 6.67 11.97
N ALA A 196 -10.38 7.19 10.99
CA ALA A 196 -10.23 6.59 9.68
C ALA A 196 -8.85 5.92 9.52
N ASP A 197 -8.85 4.62 9.25
CA ASP A 197 -7.67 3.83 8.95
C ASP A 197 -7.75 3.33 7.50
N THR A 198 -6.68 3.46 6.73
CA THR A 198 -6.59 2.90 5.38
C THR A 198 -5.22 2.25 5.21
N PHE A 199 -5.17 0.98 4.87
CA PHE A 199 -3.90 0.27 4.69
C PHE A 199 -3.96 -0.76 3.58
N ILE A 200 -2.77 -1.08 3.06
CA ILE A 200 -2.59 -2.11 2.03
C ILE A 200 -2.36 -3.46 2.69
N VAL A 201 -3.13 -4.45 2.25
CA VAL A 201 -2.90 -5.87 2.52
C VAL A 201 -2.13 -6.50 1.34
N PRO A 202 -1.44 -7.65 1.54
CA PRO A 202 -0.73 -8.36 0.48
C PRO A 202 -1.62 -8.62 -0.73
N HIS A 203 -1.00 -8.94 -1.85
CA HIS A 203 -1.71 -9.27 -3.07
C HIS A 203 -2.70 -10.40 -2.82
N GLN A 204 -3.95 -10.08 -3.12
CA GLN A 204 -5.03 -11.01 -3.31
C GLN A 204 -5.52 -10.71 -4.72
N SER A 205 -5.61 -11.70 -5.61
CA SER A 205 -6.39 -11.45 -6.82
C SER A 205 -7.82 -11.13 -6.37
N HIS A 206 -8.45 -10.15 -7.00
CA HIS A 206 -9.75 -9.63 -6.58
C HIS A 206 -10.85 -10.70 -6.57
N LEU A 207 -10.62 -11.85 -7.21
CA LEU A 207 -11.50 -13.01 -7.21
C LEU A 207 -10.87 -14.26 -6.59
N GLU A 208 -9.63 -14.20 -6.09
CA GLU A 208 -8.97 -15.34 -5.44
C GLU A 208 -9.21 -15.30 -3.93
N TRP A 209 -9.89 -16.34 -3.45
CA TRP A 209 -10.26 -16.50 -2.04
C TRP A 209 -9.11 -17.07 -1.19
N PHE A 210 -7.96 -17.38 -1.81
CA PHE A 210 -6.85 -18.13 -1.19
C PHE A 210 -6.10 -17.36 -0.09
N SER A 211 -6.37 -16.07 0.09
CA SER A 211 -5.84 -15.23 1.19
C SER A 211 -6.94 -14.54 2.01
N SER A 212 -8.19 -15.01 1.87
CA SER A 212 -9.37 -14.52 2.62
C SER A 212 -9.11 -14.43 4.12
N SER A 213 -8.35 -15.37 4.70
CA SER A 213 -8.10 -15.40 6.14
C SER A 213 -7.48 -14.12 6.71
N ILE A 214 -6.57 -13.44 5.99
CA ILE A 214 -5.98 -12.17 6.48
C ILE A 214 -7.05 -11.09 6.60
N VAL A 215 -7.83 -10.91 5.55
CA VAL A 215 -8.86 -9.86 5.48
C VAL A 215 -10.05 -10.20 6.37
N ASP A 216 -10.47 -11.46 6.42
CA ASP A 216 -11.55 -11.93 7.29
C ASP A 216 -11.19 -11.76 8.76
N THR A 217 -9.95 -12.06 9.15
CA THR A 217 -9.44 -11.79 10.50
C THR A 217 -9.54 -10.30 10.83
N HIS A 218 -9.13 -9.44 9.89
CA HIS A 218 -9.24 -8.00 10.08
C HIS A 218 -10.68 -7.54 10.21
N ILE A 219 -11.58 -7.98 9.32
CA ILE A 219 -13.01 -7.65 9.38
C ILE A 219 -13.59 -8.06 10.74
N SER A 220 -13.33 -9.30 11.19
CA SER A 220 -13.78 -9.81 12.49
C SER A 220 -13.24 -8.95 13.65
N ASN A 221 -11.97 -8.56 13.59
CA ASN A 221 -11.34 -7.66 14.56
C ASN A 221 -11.95 -6.25 14.55
N GLN A 222 -12.31 -5.71 13.38
CA GLN A 222 -12.98 -4.41 13.29
C GLN A 222 -14.40 -4.46 13.85
N PHE A 223 -15.16 -5.52 13.57
CA PHE A 223 -16.45 -5.75 14.21
C PHE A 223 -16.33 -5.84 15.73
N HIS A 224 -15.28 -6.50 16.23
CA HIS A 224 -15.04 -6.61 17.66
C HIS A 224 -14.70 -5.25 18.28
N LYS A 225 -13.78 -4.49 17.68
CA LYS A 225 -13.39 -3.14 18.13
C LYS A 225 -14.58 -2.16 18.16
N ALA A 226 -15.52 -2.30 17.25
CA ALA A 226 -16.75 -1.51 17.21
C ALA A 226 -17.89 -2.08 18.09
N GLY A 227 -17.65 -3.24 18.73
CA GLY A 227 -18.57 -3.87 19.67
C GLY A 227 -19.79 -4.53 19.00
N TYR A 228 -19.66 -4.98 17.76
CA TYR A 228 -20.67 -5.82 17.10
C TYR A 228 -20.47 -7.31 17.35
N SER A 229 -19.25 -7.72 17.73
CA SER A 229 -18.91 -9.12 17.98
C SER A 229 -18.14 -9.30 19.29
N ASN A 230 -18.23 -10.52 19.80
CA ASN A 230 -17.39 -10.98 20.90
C ASN A 230 -15.98 -11.30 20.38
N VAL A 231 -14.99 -11.39 21.28
CA VAL A 231 -13.64 -11.80 20.90
C VAL A 231 -13.69 -13.22 20.33
N SER A 232 -13.37 -13.38 19.06
CA SER A 232 -13.18 -14.71 18.48
C SER A 232 -11.85 -15.28 18.96
N ARG A 233 -11.87 -16.51 19.51
CA ARG A 233 -10.64 -17.26 19.80
C ARG A 233 -9.89 -17.71 18.54
N HIS A 234 -10.54 -17.68 17.38
CA HIS A 234 -10.00 -18.23 16.13
C HIS A 234 -9.33 -17.21 15.21
N TYR A 235 -9.24 -15.95 15.65
CA TYR A 235 -8.72 -14.84 14.85
C TYR A 235 -7.95 -13.84 15.73
N SER A 236 -7.01 -14.36 16.52
CA SER A 236 -6.15 -13.53 17.34
C SER A 236 -5.15 -12.75 16.48
N LEU A 237 -4.55 -11.71 17.06
CA LEU A 237 -3.45 -10.98 16.41
C LEU A 237 -2.29 -11.92 16.05
N GLU A 238 -2.02 -12.94 16.87
CA GLU A 238 -0.97 -13.91 16.62
C GLU A 238 -1.32 -14.87 15.47
N ASP A 239 -2.59 -15.27 15.33
CA ASP A 239 -3.05 -16.05 14.16
C ASP A 239 -2.86 -15.24 12.88
N LEU A 240 -3.16 -13.94 12.92
CA LEU A 240 -2.95 -13.04 11.79
C LEU A 240 -1.46 -12.93 11.41
N LYS A 241 -0.57 -12.75 12.39
CA LYS A 241 0.89 -12.81 12.16
C LYS A 241 1.29 -14.15 11.56
N GLU A 242 0.74 -15.25 12.03
CA GLU A 242 1.04 -16.57 11.48
C GLU A 242 0.54 -16.73 10.04
N TYR A 243 -0.62 -16.20 9.69
CA TYR A 243 -1.08 -16.13 8.30
C TYR A 243 -0.12 -15.31 7.44
N TYR A 244 0.40 -14.19 7.94
CA TYR A 244 1.43 -13.43 7.22
C TYR A 244 2.72 -14.23 6.99
N ARG A 245 3.14 -15.06 7.96
CA ARG A 245 4.34 -15.90 7.85
C ARG A 245 4.16 -17.10 6.92
N ARG A 246 3.02 -17.79 7.02
CA ARG A 246 2.76 -19.06 6.33
C ARG A 246 2.30 -18.88 4.90
N ALA A 247 1.48 -17.86 4.65
CA ALA A 247 0.99 -17.66 3.30
C ALA A 247 2.11 -17.08 2.43
N ASP A 248 2.17 -17.60 1.22
CA ASP A 248 2.98 -17.12 0.10
C ASP A 248 2.42 -15.73 -0.28
N ASN A 249 2.67 -14.75 0.60
CA ASN A 249 2.16 -13.39 0.52
C ASN A 249 3.24 -12.49 -0.05
N TYR A 250 2.85 -11.60 -0.95
CA TYR A 250 3.72 -10.54 -1.44
C TYR A 250 2.96 -9.23 -1.54
N PHE A 251 3.68 -8.13 -1.42
CA PHE A 251 3.14 -6.82 -1.75
C PHE A 251 3.57 -6.49 -3.18
N THR A 252 2.61 -6.20 -4.06
CA THR A 252 2.94 -5.80 -5.43
C THR A 252 3.77 -4.50 -5.41
N PRO A 253 4.96 -4.48 -6.02
CA PRO A 253 5.76 -3.26 -6.09
C PRO A 253 5.01 -2.15 -6.85
N LYS A 254 5.17 -0.89 -6.41
CA LYS A 254 4.44 0.28 -6.90
C LYS A 254 4.37 0.42 -8.43
N GLU A 255 5.42 0.01 -9.13
CA GLU A 255 5.52 0.09 -10.60
C GLU A 255 4.65 -0.93 -11.33
N PHE A 256 4.27 -2.01 -10.64
CA PHE A 256 3.35 -3.03 -11.11
C PHE A 256 1.99 -2.95 -10.44
N SER A 257 1.83 -2.06 -9.45
CA SER A 257 0.56 -1.89 -8.77
C SER A 257 -0.46 -1.23 -9.68
N GLN A 258 -1.69 -1.69 -9.57
CA GLN A 258 -2.82 -0.99 -10.16
C GLN A 258 -2.99 0.40 -9.51
N LYS A 259 -3.46 1.39 -10.28
CA LYS A 259 -3.83 2.70 -9.73
C LYS A 259 -4.96 2.54 -8.70
N VAL A 260 -4.86 3.27 -7.60
CA VAL A 260 -5.93 3.50 -6.63
C VAL A 260 -6.42 4.94 -6.78
N PHE A 261 -7.74 5.16 -6.83
CA PHE A 261 -8.36 6.48 -6.85
C PHE A 261 -8.34 7.13 -5.47
N GLY A 262 -8.11 8.44 -5.41
CA GLY A 262 -8.04 9.17 -4.14
C GLY A 262 -6.88 8.77 -3.22
N LEU A 263 -5.82 8.16 -3.76
CA LEU A 263 -4.66 7.76 -2.94
C LEU A 263 -3.97 8.96 -2.27
N ASP A 264 -4.09 10.15 -2.86
CA ASP A 264 -3.63 11.43 -2.31
C ASP A 264 -4.46 11.92 -1.11
N LEU A 265 -5.62 11.31 -0.86
CA LEU A 265 -6.53 11.69 0.24
C LEU A 265 -6.14 11.03 1.57
N ALA A 266 -5.27 10.03 1.58
CA ALA A 266 -4.86 9.32 2.79
C ALA A 266 -3.40 8.83 2.72
N THR A 267 -2.74 8.73 3.87
CA THR A 267 -1.54 7.93 3.98
C THR A 267 -1.94 6.46 4.01
N VAL A 268 -1.39 5.66 3.10
CA VAL A 268 -1.72 4.24 2.96
C VAL A 268 -0.47 3.39 3.23
N PRO A 269 -0.17 3.08 4.49
CA PRO A 269 0.93 2.17 4.82
C PRO A 269 0.57 0.72 4.46
N LYS A 270 1.56 -0.18 4.50
CA LYS A 270 1.29 -1.62 4.61
C LYS A 270 0.55 -1.89 5.93
N ASP A 271 -0.12 -3.03 5.98
CA ASP A 271 -0.85 -3.47 7.16
C ASP A 271 -0.04 -3.34 8.48
N PRO A 272 -0.54 -2.64 9.50
CA PRO A 272 0.16 -2.48 10.77
C PRO A 272 0.56 -3.79 11.45
N VAL A 273 -0.25 -4.86 11.30
CA VAL A 273 0.05 -6.17 11.90
C VAL A 273 1.22 -6.84 11.18
N TYR A 274 1.28 -6.70 9.86
CA TYR A 274 2.42 -7.16 9.07
C TYR A 274 3.69 -6.40 9.46
N LEU A 275 3.59 -5.07 9.62
CA LEU A 275 4.73 -4.23 10.01
C LEU A 275 5.25 -4.61 11.41
N GLU A 276 4.35 -4.77 12.39
CA GLU A 276 4.70 -5.23 13.73
C GLU A 276 5.39 -6.61 13.69
N MET A 277 4.86 -7.55 12.92
CA MET A 277 5.44 -8.88 12.74
C MET A 277 6.86 -8.81 12.17
N ILE A 278 7.06 -8.02 11.10
CA ILE A 278 8.37 -7.87 10.46
C ILE A 278 9.37 -7.20 11.40
N GLN A 279 8.95 -6.19 12.16
CA GLN A 279 9.80 -5.57 13.19
C GLN A 279 10.21 -6.56 14.27
N GLN A 280 9.27 -7.35 14.81
CA GLN A 280 9.58 -8.38 15.81
C GLN A 280 10.56 -9.42 15.25
N PHE A 281 10.34 -9.86 14.02
CA PHE A 281 11.22 -10.85 13.39
C PHE A 281 12.62 -10.27 13.13
N ALA A 282 12.71 -9.04 12.63
CA ALA A 282 14.00 -8.37 12.43
C ALA A 282 14.81 -8.23 13.73
N LYS A 283 14.16 -7.88 14.84
CA LYS A 283 14.80 -7.79 16.17
C LYS A 283 15.36 -9.13 16.65
N GLN A 284 14.60 -10.21 16.45
CA GLN A 284 15.04 -11.57 16.75
C GLN A 284 16.28 -11.96 15.92
N LEU A 285 16.25 -11.67 14.61
CA LEU A 285 17.39 -11.95 13.72
C LEU A 285 18.66 -11.18 14.09
N LEU A 286 18.51 -9.97 14.64
CA LEU A 286 19.62 -9.16 15.13
C LEU A 286 20.08 -9.54 16.54
N ASN A 287 19.33 -10.38 17.27
CA ASN A 287 19.47 -10.61 18.71
C ASN A 287 19.46 -9.28 19.51
N ASP A 288 18.58 -8.35 19.15
CA ASP A 288 18.50 -7.01 19.75
C ASP A 288 17.04 -6.55 19.88
N ASP A 289 16.39 -6.90 20.99
CA ASP A 289 15.01 -6.52 21.30
C ASP A 289 14.82 -4.99 21.46
N GLY A 290 15.90 -4.29 21.83
CA GLY A 290 15.93 -2.85 22.03
C GLY A 290 16.11 -2.03 20.74
N ALA A 291 16.42 -2.68 19.62
CA ALA A 291 16.67 -2.01 18.36
C ALA A 291 15.47 -1.15 17.93
N GLN A 292 15.74 0.11 17.58
CA GLN A 292 14.78 1.00 16.94
C GLN A 292 15.02 0.94 15.44
N LEU A 293 14.14 0.22 14.73
CA LEU A 293 14.19 0.07 13.28
C LEU A 293 12.97 0.76 12.67
N SER A 294 13.18 1.46 11.57
CA SER A 294 12.07 1.80 10.67
C SER A 294 11.52 0.54 9.99
N ASP A 295 10.29 0.62 9.48
CA ASP A 295 9.64 -0.47 8.74
C ASP A 295 10.48 -0.95 7.54
N ASP A 296 11.12 -0.01 6.85
CA ASP A 296 12.00 -0.31 5.72
C ASP A 296 13.26 -1.05 6.17
N GLN A 297 13.87 -0.64 7.29
CA GLN A 297 15.04 -1.34 7.84
C GLN A 297 14.69 -2.75 8.32
N ALA A 298 13.56 -2.91 9.01
CA ALA A 298 13.09 -4.22 9.45
C ALA A 298 12.82 -5.16 8.26
N SER A 299 12.17 -4.65 7.21
CA SER A 299 11.95 -5.39 5.96
C SER A 299 13.27 -5.82 5.31
N ALA A 300 14.27 -4.93 5.27
CA ALA A 300 15.57 -5.21 4.65
C ALA A 300 16.38 -6.23 5.44
N VAL A 301 16.35 -6.18 6.78
CA VAL A 301 16.96 -7.19 7.66
C VAL A 301 16.38 -8.58 7.35
N VAL A 302 15.05 -8.70 7.30
CA VAL A 302 14.39 -9.97 6.98
C VAL A 302 14.73 -10.42 5.56
N ALA A 303 14.78 -9.52 4.59
CA ALA A 303 15.14 -9.83 3.21
C ALA A 303 16.57 -10.36 3.06
N ILE A 304 17.56 -9.75 3.75
CA ILE A 304 18.96 -10.23 3.78
C ILE A 304 19.02 -11.64 4.38
N TYR A 305 18.31 -11.86 5.50
CA TYR A 305 18.34 -13.14 6.20
C TYR A 305 17.81 -14.30 5.33
N LYS A 306 16.78 -14.03 4.51
CA LYS A 306 16.17 -14.98 3.56
C LYS A 306 17.07 -15.36 2.37
N VAL A 307 18.26 -14.77 2.23
CA VAL A 307 19.22 -15.15 1.19
C VAL A 307 20.10 -16.28 1.68
N ASP A 308 19.77 -17.51 1.32
CA ASP A 308 20.43 -18.72 1.85
C ASP A 308 21.89 -18.85 1.42
N THR A 309 22.26 -18.21 0.32
CA THR A 309 23.61 -18.29 -0.25
C THR A 309 24.60 -17.29 0.36
N LEU A 310 24.14 -16.33 1.17
CA LEU A 310 25.00 -15.44 1.96
C LEU A 310 25.55 -16.17 3.19
N THR A 311 26.82 -15.95 3.51
CA THR A 311 27.40 -16.45 4.77
C THR A 311 26.85 -15.67 5.96
N ASP A 312 26.92 -16.24 7.16
CA ASP A 312 26.46 -15.56 8.39
C ASP A 312 27.19 -14.24 8.64
N ASP A 313 28.48 -14.17 8.31
CA ASP A 313 29.28 -12.94 8.41
C ASP A 313 28.80 -11.88 7.42
N GLN A 314 28.56 -12.26 6.15
CA GLN A 314 28.01 -11.35 5.14
C GLN A 314 26.63 -10.84 5.57
N LYS A 315 25.75 -11.72 6.06
CA LYS A 315 24.43 -11.33 6.59
C LYS A 315 24.58 -10.30 7.71
N ARG A 316 25.45 -10.57 8.69
CA ARG A 316 25.67 -9.69 9.85
C ARG A 316 26.18 -8.31 9.44
N GLU A 317 27.19 -8.25 8.56
CA GLU A 317 27.76 -7.00 8.06
C GLU A 317 26.72 -6.17 7.30
N GLN A 318 25.98 -6.80 6.38
CA GLN A 318 24.93 -6.14 5.60
C GLN A 318 23.78 -5.65 6.48
N MET A 319 23.32 -6.46 7.44
CA MET A 319 22.29 -6.06 8.41
C MET A 319 22.78 -4.89 9.29
N ASN A 320 24.06 -4.86 9.67
CA ASN A 320 24.64 -3.73 10.39
C ASN A 320 24.64 -2.44 9.56
N LEU A 321 24.89 -2.50 8.25
CA LEU A 321 24.78 -1.32 7.38
C LEU A 321 23.33 -0.82 7.29
N VAL A 322 22.35 -1.73 7.15
CA VAL A 322 20.92 -1.38 7.14
C VAL A 322 20.50 -0.61 8.39
N ARG A 323 21.05 -0.97 9.57
CA ARG A 323 20.72 -0.31 10.84
C ARG A 323 21.25 1.11 10.96
N GLN A 324 22.23 1.50 10.16
CA GLN A 324 22.81 2.83 10.23
C GLN A 324 21.85 3.85 9.63
N ASP A 325 21.61 4.96 10.34
CA ASP A 325 20.87 6.12 9.80
C ASP A 325 21.72 6.97 8.82
N SER A 326 22.81 6.39 8.32
CA SER A 326 23.68 7.01 7.32
C SER A 326 23.02 6.99 5.93
N ASP A 327 23.46 7.88 5.04
CA ASP A 327 23.02 7.88 3.64
C ASP A 327 23.31 6.53 2.95
N ALA A 328 24.46 5.93 3.24
CA ALA A 328 24.82 4.59 2.77
C ALA A 328 23.85 3.52 3.28
N GLY A 329 23.51 3.54 4.57
CA GLY A 329 22.52 2.62 5.17
C GLY A 329 21.15 2.74 4.51
N LYS A 330 20.62 3.96 4.39
CA LYS A 330 19.32 4.25 3.73
C LYS A 330 19.29 3.76 2.29
N LYS A 331 20.34 4.03 1.53
CA LYS A 331 20.47 3.59 0.12
C LYS A 331 20.53 2.07 0.02
N PHE A 332 21.31 1.42 0.90
CA PHE A 332 21.41 -0.03 0.93
C PHE A 332 20.07 -0.69 1.30
N THR A 333 19.36 -0.16 2.31
CA THR A 333 18.00 -0.58 2.68
C THR A 333 17.04 -0.51 1.47
N GLN A 334 17.07 0.58 0.70
CA GLN A 334 16.24 0.73 -0.48
C GLN A 334 16.57 -0.32 -1.57
N ILE A 335 17.85 -0.59 -1.83
CA ILE A 335 18.27 -1.62 -2.80
C ILE A 335 17.76 -3.00 -2.37
N VAL A 336 17.98 -3.35 -1.10
CA VAL A 336 17.58 -4.65 -0.55
C VAL A 336 16.06 -4.85 -0.68
N ASN A 337 15.26 -3.90 -0.18
CA ASN A 337 13.80 -3.99 -0.23
C ASN A 337 13.29 -4.05 -1.66
N LYS A 338 13.82 -3.20 -2.55
CA LYS A 338 13.41 -3.18 -3.95
C LYS A 338 13.63 -4.53 -4.62
N THR A 339 14.83 -5.08 -4.48
CA THR A 339 15.20 -6.35 -5.10
C THR A 339 14.39 -7.49 -4.50
N HIS A 340 14.19 -7.50 -3.19
CA HIS A 340 13.36 -8.52 -2.54
C HIS A 340 11.93 -8.48 -3.08
N ASP A 341 11.26 -7.32 -3.01
CA ASP A 341 9.87 -7.14 -3.41
C ASP A 341 9.63 -7.52 -4.89
N VAL A 342 10.53 -7.14 -5.80
CA VAL A 342 10.39 -7.49 -7.23
C VAL A 342 10.59 -8.98 -7.47
N ILE A 343 11.53 -9.63 -6.79
CA ILE A 343 11.75 -11.07 -6.96
C ILE A 343 10.59 -11.88 -6.36
N GLU A 344 10.08 -11.51 -5.19
CA GLU A 344 8.89 -12.15 -4.63
C GLU A 344 7.73 -11.99 -5.62
N TYR A 345 7.46 -10.77 -6.08
CA TYR A 345 6.48 -10.50 -7.13
C TYR A 345 6.63 -11.41 -8.35
N LEU A 346 7.82 -11.49 -8.93
CA LEU A 346 8.08 -12.32 -10.12
C LEU A 346 7.85 -13.81 -9.84
N SER A 347 8.29 -14.30 -8.69
CA SER A 347 8.08 -15.69 -8.27
C SER A 347 6.58 -16.02 -8.20
N HIS A 348 5.79 -15.08 -7.71
CA HIS A 348 4.35 -15.21 -7.58
C HIS A 348 3.59 -15.13 -8.90
N VAL A 349 3.80 -14.08 -9.69
CA VAL A 349 3.02 -13.89 -10.93
C VAL A 349 3.37 -14.91 -12.01
N THR A 350 4.47 -15.66 -11.84
CA THR A 350 4.86 -16.75 -12.74
C THR A 350 4.46 -18.12 -12.21
N ARG A 351 3.84 -18.23 -11.03
CA ARG A 351 3.50 -19.52 -10.38
C ARG A 351 2.58 -20.40 -11.22
N GLY A 352 1.75 -19.83 -12.09
CA GLY A 352 0.73 -20.55 -12.85
C GLY A 352 -0.52 -20.84 -12.00
N GLU A 353 -1.49 -21.53 -12.59
CA GLU A 353 -2.73 -21.92 -11.88
C GLU A 353 -2.47 -23.10 -10.94
N GLY A 354 -2.88 -22.97 -9.67
CA GLY A 354 -2.86 -24.06 -8.68
C GLY A 354 -1.76 -23.96 -7.61
N TYR A 355 -1.76 -24.95 -6.71
CA TYR A 355 -0.86 -24.95 -5.54
C TYR A 355 0.60 -25.28 -5.88
N GLN A 356 0.88 -25.91 -7.02
CA GLN A 356 2.25 -26.25 -7.40
C GLN A 356 2.91 -25.07 -8.12
N ARG A 357 4.15 -24.75 -7.75
CA ARG A 357 4.93 -23.73 -8.47
C ARG A 357 5.22 -24.25 -9.88
N SER A 358 4.92 -23.45 -10.91
CA SER A 358 5.39 -23.72 -12.26
C SER A 358 6.91 -23.88 -12.28
N GLU A 359 7.43 -24.60 -13.28
CA GLU A 359 8.88 -24.71 -13.52
C GLU A 359 9.53 -23.32 -13.55
N LYS A 360 8.89 -22.34 -14.19
CA LYS A 360 9.37 -20.96 -14.27
C LYS A 360 9.47 -20.28 -12.90
N SER A 361 8.44 -20.42 -12.06
CA SER A 361 8.46 -19.87 -10.69
C SER A 361 9.51 -20.54 -9.83
N GLN A 362 9.74 -21.86 -10.00
CA GLN A 362 10.82 -22.57 -9.33
C GLN A 362 12.21 -22.10 -9.77
N LEU A 363 12.43 -21.90 -11.08
CA LEU A 363 13.68 -21.36 -11.62
C LEU A 363 13.94 -19.93 -11.13
N ILE A 364 12.92 -19.07 -11.11
CA ILE A 364 13.01 -17.73 -10.54
C ILE A 364 13.39 -17.81 -9.07
N HIS A 365 12.69 -18.60 -8.28
CA HIS A 365 12.97 -18.75 -6.86
C HIS A 365 14.41 -19.23 -6.62
N HIS A 366 14.84 -20.27 -7.33
CA HIS A 366 16.18 -20.85 -7.20
C HIS A 366 17.29 -19.86 -7.58
N HIS A 367 17.26 -19.32 -8.79
CA HIS A 367 18.32 -18.42 -9.28
C HIS A 367 18.27 -17.03 -8.65
N SER A 368 17.15 -16.64 -8.04
CA SER A 368 17.07 -15.37 -7.35
C SER A 368 17.95 -15.29 -6.10
N GLN A 369 18.32 -16.43 -5.51
CA GLN A 369 19.21 -16.48 -4.35
C GLN A 369 20.60 -15.99 -4.71
N ASP A 370 21.17 -16.51 -5.80
CA ASP A 370 22.47 -16.08 -6.32
C ASP A 370 22.43 -14.61 -6.77
N TYR A 371 21.35 -14.21 -7.45
CA TYR A 371 21.15 -12.83 -7.88
C TYR A 371 21.10 -11.85 -6.70
N ARG A 372 20.30 -12.15 -5.66
CA ARG A 372 20.21 -11.33 -4.45
C ARG A 372 21.55 -11.25 -3.73
N LYS A 373 22.25 -12.39 -3.58
CA LYS A 373 23.58 -12.42 -2.97
C LYS A 373 24.56 -11.51 -3.67
N GLU A 374 24.69 -11.63 -4.99
CA GLU A 374 25.65 -10.83 -5.76
C GLU A 374 25.28 -9.35 -5.68
N LEU A 375 24.00 -9.02 -5.84
CA LEU A 375 23.53 -7.64 -5.79
C LEU A 375 23.77 -7.01 -4.41
N PHE A 376 23.44 -7.73 -3.32
CA PHE A 376 23.60 -7.22 -1.97
C PHE A 376 25.08 -7.07 -1.62
N THR A 377 25.92 -8.04 -1.99
CA THR A 377 27.37 -7.98 -1.75
C THR A 377 27.99 -6.80 -2.48
N LYS A 378 27.74 -6.65 -3.79
CA LYS A 378 28.30 -5.53 -4.57
C LYS A 378 27.81 -4.18 -4.08
N SER A 379 26.54 -4.07 -3.71
CA SER A 379 25.98 -2.83 -3.17
C SER A 379 26.57 -2.50 -1.81
N PHE A 380 26.77 -3.49 -0.95
CA PHE A 380 27.41 -3.33 0.35
C PHE A 380 28.86 -2.89 0.21
N ASP A 381 29.67 -3.56 -0.62
CA ASP A 381 31.09 -3.23 -0.85
C ASP A 381 31.24 -1.77 -1.33
N TYR A 382 30.39 -1.35 -2.26
CA TYR A 382 30.41 0.01 -2.80
C TYR A 382 29.94 1.06 -1.77
N LEU A 383 28.83 0.81 -1.07
CA LEU A 383 28.24 1.79 -0.15
C LEU A 383 28.94 1.85 1.21
N SER A 384 29.60 0.78 1.63
CA SER A 384 30.39 0.74 2.87
C SER A 384 31.76 1.43 2.72
N ASN A 385 32.25 1.62 1.48
CA ASN A 385 33.45 2.40 1.22
C ASN A 385 33.16 3.91 1.46
N PRO A 386 33.81 4.57 2.44
CA PRO A 386 33.56 5.98 2.73
C PRO A 386 34.03 6.93 1.62
N LYS A 387 34.89 6.46 0.70
CA LYS A 387 35.42 7.23 -0.43
C LYS A 387 35.52 6.32 -1.67
N PRO A 388 34.39 5.94 -2.28
CA PRO A 388 34.40 5.08 -3.44
C PRO A 388 35.12 5.76 -4.60
N THR A 389 36.01 5.04 -5.25
CA THR A 389 36.72 5.48 -6.46
C THR A 389 35.86 5.24 -7.71
N ASP A 390 36.27 5.82 -8.85
CA ASP A 390 35.61 5.53 -10.14
C ASP A 390 35.76 4.05 -10.55
N ASP A 391 36.83 3.39 -10.13
CA ASP A 391 37.04 1.96 -10.37
C ASP A 391 36.12 1.10 -9.50
N ASP A 392 35.92 1.45 -8.22
CA ASP A 392 34.94 0.77 -7.33
C ASP A 392 33.54 0.84 -7.93
N LYS A 393 33.20 2.03 -8.42
CA LYS A 393 31.93 2.32 -9.08
C LYS A 393 31.74 1.53 -10.38
N LYS A 394 32.78 1.47 -11.22
CA LYS A 394 32.76 0.67 -12.44
C LYS A 394 32.64 -0.83 -12.12
N SER A 395 33.39 -1.30 -11.13
CA SER A 395 33.34 -2.69 -10.64
C SER A 395 31.95 -3.06 -10.14
N PHE A 396 31.34 -2.18 -9.32
CA PHE A 396 29.97 -2.31 -8.86
C PHE A 396 28.98 -2.46 -10.03
N LEU A 397 29.01 -1.53 -11.00
CA LEU A 397 28.12 -1.57 -12.16
C LEU A 397 28.29 -2.84 -13.01
N VAL A 398 29.54 -3.26 -13.25
CA VAL A 398 29.82 -4.48 -14.00
C VAL A 398 29.29 -5.71 -13.25
N GLY A 399 29.50 -5.78 -11.94
CA GLY A 399 28.99 -6.86 -11.09
C GLY A 399 27.47 -6.96 -11.15
N VAL A 400 26.77 -5.83 -10.97
CA VAL A 400 25.30 -5.77 -11.08
C VAL A 400 24.81 -6.23 -12.46
N ASN A 401 25.38 -5.68 -13.54
CA ASN A 401 24.98 -6.04 -14.91
C ASN A 401 25.20 -7.54 -15.21
N ASN A 402 26.30 -8.11 -14.70
CA ASN A 402 26.58 -9.53 -14.86
C ASN A 402 25.57 -10.39 -14.09
N ALA A 403 25.26 -10.03 -12.84
CA ALA A 403 24.26 -10.71 -12.02
C ALA A 403 22.87 -10.68 -12.68
N GLU A 404 22.47 -9.51 -13.20
CA GLU A 404 21.21 -9.34 -13.93
C GLU A 404 21.14 -10.20 -15.18
N LYS A 405 22.22 -10.20 -15.98
CA LYS A 405 22.31 -11.00 -17.20
C LYS A 405 22.22 -12.50 -16.88
N GLU A 406 22.96 -12.95 -15.87
CA GLU A 406 22.96 -14.36 -15.46
C GLU A 406 21.60 -14.80 -14.95
N PHE A 407 20.96 -14.00 -14.08
CA PHE A 407 19.60 -14.26 -13.61
C PHE A 407 18.62 -14.30 -14.79
N ALA A 408 18.74 -13.38 -15.74
CA ALA A 408 17.89 -13.37 -16.91
C ALA A 408 18.09 -14.61 -17.79
N ASP A 409 19.33 -15.00 -18.03
CA ASP A 409 19.64 -16.14 -18.87
C ASP A 409 19.13 -17.45 -18.27
N LYS A 410 19.26 -17.62 -16.95
CA LYS A 410 18.93 -18.86 -16.22
C LYS A 410 17.46 -18.95 -15.79
N ALA A 411 16.85 -17.86 -15.35
CA ALA A 411 15.49 -17.87 -14.79
C ALA A 411 14.41 -17.36 -15.75
N LEU A 412 14.78 -16.53 -16.73
CA LEU A 412 13.83 -15.63 -17.40
C LEU A 412 13.62 -15.91 -18.90
N ASN A 413 14.47 -16.73 -19.53
CA ASN A 413 14.41 -17.02 -20.97
C ASN A 413 13.15 -17.76 -21.48
N ILE A 414 12.12 -17.91 -20.64
CA ILE A 414 10.88 -18.63 -20.95
C ILE A 414 9.72 -17.69 -21.38
N ASP A 415 9.73 -16.37 -21.11
CA ASP A 415 8.76 -15.42 -21.73
C ASP A 415 9.15 -13.93 -21.55
N ARG A 416 9.11 -13.11 -22.62
CA ARG A 416 9.82 -11.81 -22.74
C ARG A 416 9.02 -10.56 -22.33
N GLY A 417 7.69 -10.63 -22.20
CA GLY A 417 6.80 -9.43 -22.13
C GLY A 417 6.81 -8.65 -20.81
N THR A 418 6.31 -9.25 -19.73
CA THR A 418 6.23 -8.65 -18.37
C THR A 418 7.62 -8.47 -17.74
N MET A 419 8.53 -9.36 -18.11
CA MET A 419 9.83 -9.54 -17.47
C MET A 419 10.86 -8.45 -17.81
N ARG A 420 10.82 -7.94 -19.05
CA ARG A 420 11.66 -6.79 -19.47
C ARG A 420 11.30 -5.51 -18.71
N LYS A 421 10.06 -5.39 -18.21
CA LYS A 421 9.65 -4.26 -17.37
C LYS A 421 10.24 -4.38 -15.96
N ALA A 422 10.25 -5.58 -15.39
CA ALA A 422 10.81 -5.83 -14.07
C ALA A 422 12.31 -5.64 -13.97
N MET A 423 13.08 -6.16 -14.93
CA MET A 423 14.53 -5.96 -14.95
C MET A 423 14.89 -4.49 -15.16
N LYS A 424 14.12 -3.74 -15.97
CA LYS A 424 14.30 -2.29 -16.09
C LYS A 424 14.04 -1.56 -14.77
N ILE A 425 13.12 -2.01 -13.94
CA ILE A 425 12.82 -1.38 -12.65
C ILE A 425 13.97 -1.62 -11.65
N ILE A 426 14.51 -2.84 -11.59
CA ILE A 426 15.66 -3.14 -10.71
C ILE A 426 16.90 -2.37 -11.17
N ALA A 427 17.26 -2.45 -12.45
CA ALA A 427 18.39 -1.73 -13.02
C ALA A 427 18.27 -0.21 -12.85
N ASN A 428 17.09 0.37 -13.09
CA ASN A 428 16.88 1.81 -12.90
C ASN A 428 16.91 2.23 -11.43
N THR A 429 16.48 1.37 -10.50
CA THR A 429 16.56 1.65 -9.05
C THR A 429 18.01 1.65 -8.60
N ILE A 430 18.81 0.65 -9.02
CA ILE A 430 20.23 0.56 -8.68
C ILE A 430 21.03 1.75 -9.26
N LEU A 431 20.71 2.17 -10.48
CA LEU A 431 21.34 3.32 -11.13
C LEU A 431 20.92 4.67 -10.53
N HIS A 432 19.71 4.79 -9.97
CA HIS A 432 19.24 6.00 -9.27
C HIS A 432 19.79 6.12 -7.84
N VAL A 433 19.85 5.01 -7.09
CA VAL A 433 20.32 5.00 -5.69
C VAL A 433 21.83 5.23 -5.59
N THR A 434 22.60 4.86 -6.62
CA THR A 434 24.06 5.03 -6.68
C THR A 434 24.54 6.33 -7.35
N GLY A 435 23.63 7.24 -7.72
CA GLY A 435 23.96 8.60 -8.16
C GLY A 435 24.65 8.69 -9.53
N LEU A 436 24.19 7.92 -10.52
CA LEU A 436 24.95 7.66 -11.75
C LEU A 436 24.27 8.02 -13.06
N PHE A 437 23.62 9.18 -13.13
CA PHE A 437 22.92 9.62 -14.34
C PHE A 437 23.45 10.93 -14.93
N LEU A 438 24.71 10.96 -15.37
CA LEU A 438 25.20 12.05 -16.26
C LEU A 438 26.20 11.65 -17.36
N ILE A 439 26.74 10.42 -17.41
CA ILE A 439 27.82 10.10 -18.36
C ILE A 439 27.34 9.20 -19.51
N ALA A 440 26.53 8.18 -19.25
CA ALA A 440 26.13 7.20 -20.28
C ALA A 440 25.21 7.78 -21.38
N ASN A 441 24.32 8.72 -21.03
CA ASN A 441 23.37 9.30 -21.99
C ASN A 441 24.04 10.33 -22.93
N THR A 442 25.05 11.03 -22.42
CA THR A 442 25.86 12.00 -23.18
C THR A 442 26.79 11.29 -24.16
N ILE A 443 27.36 10.15 -23.78
CA ILE A 443 28.20 9.33 -24.65
C ILE A 443 27.39 8.73 -25.80
N ASN A 444 26.19 8.20 -25.54
CA ASN A 444 25.34 7.62 -26.59
C ASN A 444 24.82 8.68 -27.58
N LEU A 445 24.46 9.87 -27.09
CA LEU A 445 24.10 11.01 -27.93
C LEU A 445 25.28 11.47 -28.81
N ALA A 446 26.48 11.52 -28.22
CA ALA A 446 27.70 11.92 -28.92
C ALA A 446 28.19 10.88 -29.94
N THR A 447 27.85 9.60 -29.78
CA THR A 447 28.32 8.52 -30.67
C THR A 447 27.31 8.13 -31.76
N THR A 448 26.01 8.28 -31.51
CA THR A 448 24.98 7.76 -32.43
C THR A 448 24.10 8.84 -33.04
N GLY A 449 24.13 10.08 -32.53
CA GLY A 449 23.25 11.17 -32.97
C GLY A 449 21.78 11.01 -32.56
N ASP A 450 21.41 9.88 -31.95
CA ASP A 450 20.04 9.56 -31.56
C ASP A 450 19.86 9.53 -30.04
N TRP A 451 18.76 10.09 -29.57
CA TRP A 451 18.29 9.89 -28.20
C TRP A 451 17.62 8.52 -28.10
N PHE A 452 18.02 7.71 -27.11
CA PHE A 452 17.66 6.30 -26.95
C PHE A 452 16.16 5.98 -26.72
N PHE A 453 15.24 6.93 -26.89
CA PHE A 453 13.82 6.72 -26.60
C PHE A 453 12.87 7.29 -27.68
N PHE A 454 12.63 6.51 -28.74
CA PHE A 454 11.32 6.48 -29.43
C PHE A 454 10.81 5.04 -29.55
N ASN A 455 10.14 4.60 -28.47
CA ASN A 455 9.04 3.63 -28.50
C ASN A 455 8.40 3.64 -27.11
N LYS A 456 7.60 4.68 -26.83
CA LYS A 456 7.03 4.92 -25.49
C LYS A 456 5.77 4.10 -25.27
N THR A 457 5.83 3.20 -24.28
CA THR A 457 4.65 2.62 -23.63
C THR A 457 4.21 3.51 -22.46
N ARG A 458 2.94 3.39 -22.04
CA ARG A 458 2.29 4.12 -20.94
C ARG A 458 3.11 4.18 -19.63
N SER A 459 3.97 3.19 -19.38
CA SER A 459 4.93 3.13 -18.28
C SER A 459 5.99 4.24 -18.31
N ALA A 460 6.38 4.74 -19.49
CA ALA A 460 7.37 5.82 -19.63
C ALA A 460 6.85 7.19 -19.15
N ASN A 461 5.53 7.42 -19.23
CA ASN A 461 4.92 8.69 -18.82
C ASN A 461 4.78 8.80 -17.29
N VAL A 462 4.48 7.69 -16.61
CA VAL A 462 4.41 7.62 -15.14
C VAL A 462 5.80 7.84 -14.52
N VAL A 463 6.85 7.30 -15.14
CA VAL A 463 8.26 7.49 -14.73
C VAL A 463 8.70 8.95 -14.88
N SER A 464 8.26 9.64 -15.93
CA SER A 464 8.61 11.05 -16.16
C SER A 464 7.97 12.00 -15.13
N ALA A 465 6.76 11.69 -14.67
CA ALA A 465 6.04 12.49 -13.66
C ALA A 465 6.68 12.35 -12.27
N ALA A 466 6.96 11.11 -11.83
CA ALA A 466 7.67 10.84 -10.58
C ALA A 466 9.08 11.45 -10.58
N SER A 467 9.78 11.42 -11.72
CA SER A 467 11.09 12.05 -11.89
C SER A 467 11.06 13.58 -11.76
N SER A 468 9.94 14.23 -12.09
CA SER A 468 9.81 15.70 -12.03
C SER A 468 9.53 16.21 -10.62
N GLU A 469 8.72 15.49 -9.85
CA GLU A 469 8.40 15.80 -8.45
C GLU A 469 9.65 15.73 -7.56
N ILE A 470 10.49 14.72 -7.77
CA ILE A 470 11.75 14.49 -7.04
C ILE A 470 12.82 15.54 -7.39
N LYS A 471 12.86 16.05 -8.63
CA LYS A 471 13.74 17.16 -9.03
C LYS A 471 13.41 18.45 -8.27
N SER A 472 12.12 18.72 -8.02
CA SER A 472 11.70 19.93 -7.29
C SER A 472 12.19 19.92 -5.84
N LEU A 473 12.14 18.75 -5.19
CA LEU A 473 12.60 18.55 -3.81
C LEU A 473 14.13 18.71 -3.68
N ALA A 474 14.90 18.17 -4.62
CA ALA A 474 16.37 18.26 -4.61
C ALA A 474 16.90 19.69 -4.87
N SER A 475 16.21 20.47 -5.72
CA SER A 475 16.60 21.86 -6.03
C SER A 475 16.50 22.80 -4.83
N SER A 476 15.61 22.50 -3.87
CA SER A 476 15.41 23.31 -2.66
C SER A 476 16.58 23.20 -1.66
N VAL A 477 17.25 22.04 -1.62
CA VAL A 477 18.35 21.75 -0.68
C VAL A 477 19.66 22.40 -1.14
N GLN A 478 19.91 22.45 -2.45
CA GLN A 478 21.11 23.07 -3.01
C GLN A 478 21.11 24.59 -2.82
N SER A 479 19.94 25.24 -2.92
CA SER A 479 19.81 26.68 -2.61
C SER A 479 20.08 27.02 -1.13
N THR A 480 19.91 26.05 -0.22
CA THR A 480 20.11 26.24 1.22
C THR A 480 21.57 26.01 1.61
N ALA A 481 22.26 25.07 0.95
CA ALA A 481 23.69 24.82 1.12
C ALA A 481 24.58 25.89 0.44
N GLU A 482 24.20 26.35 -0.75
CA GLU A 482 24.90 27.42 -1.47
C GLU A 482 24.74 28.77 -0.74
N LYS A 483 23.54 29.09 -0.23
CA LYS A 483 23.36 30.28 0.63
C LYS A 483 24.16 30.20 1.93
N SER A 484 24.32 29.02 2.52
CA SER A 484 25.09 28.81 3.76
C SER A 484 26.61 28.91 3.52
N GLN A 485 27.11 28.44 2.38
CA GLN A 485 28.51 28.59 1.98
C GLN A 485 28.84 30.02 1.52
N ASP A 486 27.94 30.69 0.80
CA ASP A 486 28.12 32.08 0.37
C ASP A 486 28.06 33.06 1.57
N PHE A 487 27.24 32.74 2.58
CA PHE A 487 27.23 33.48 3.86
C PHE A 487 28.53 33.28 4.66
N LYS A 488 29.08 32.06 4.71
CA LYS A 488 30.37 31.77 5.36
C LYS A 488 31.56 32.39 4.62
N ALA A 489 31.55 32.40 3.30
CA ALA A 489 32.59 33.00 2.48
C ALA A 489 32.63 34.54 2.62
N LYS A 490 31.45 35.20 2.62
CA LYS A 490 31.35 36.65 2.91
C LYS A 490 31.78 37.01 4.33
N HIS A 491 31.49 36.17 5.32
CA HIS A 491 31.92 36.45 6.69
C HIS A 491 33.43 36.30 6.88
N GLN A 492 34.07 35.32 6.23
CA GLN A 492 35.53 35.12 6.32
C GLN A 492 36.35 36.18 5.55
N SER A 493 35.82 36.75 4.46
CA SER A 493 36.49 37.86 3.77
C SER A 493 36.42 39.16 4.59
N THR A 494 35.29 39.41 5.26
CA THR A 494 35.11 40.63 6.09
C THR A 494 35.99 40.64 7.34
N VAL A 495 36.36 39.47 7.87
CA VAL A 495 37.24 39.36 9.06
C VAL A 495 38.72 39.51 8.70
N LYS A 496 39.14 39.18 7.48
CA LYS A 496 40.55 39.35 7.04
C LYS A 496 40.93 40.77 6.67
N ASP A 497 39.97 41.63 6.36
CA ASP A 497 40.21 43.05 6.08
C ASP A 497 40.24 43.94 7.35
N ALA A 498 39.94 43.37 8.52
CA ALA A 498 39.90 44.08 9.81
C ALA A 498 41.22 44.00 10.62
N GLU A 499 42.22 43.23 10.18
CA GLU A 499 43.55 43.18 10.81
C GLU A 499 44.58 43.94 9.96
N LYS A 500 44.41 45.26 9.87
CA LYS A 500 45.54 46.18 9.65
C LYS A 500 45.89 46.83 11.00
N PRO A 501 47.17 46.87 11.41
CA PRO A 501 47.54 47.55 12.64
C PRO A 501 47.34 49.05 12.46
N GLU A 502 46.46 49.66 13.26
CA GLU A 502 46.39 51.12 13.40
C GLU A 502 47.64 51.61 14.15
N ASP A 503 48.36 52.52 13.49
CA ASP A 503 49.39 53.37 14.08
C ASP A 503 48.83 54.11 15.31
N GLN A 504 49.51 53.96 16.45
CA GLN A 504 49.24 54.76 17.65
C GLN A 504 49.72 56.21 17.46
N PRO A 505 48.88 57.23 17.71
CA PRO A 505 49.37 58.58 17.90
C PRO A 505 49.64 58.86 19.38
N GLU A 506 50.85 59.33 19.66
CA GLU A 506 51.22 60.06 20.87
C GLU A 506 50.24 61.22 21.12
N GLN A 507 49.66 61.30 22.32
CA GLN A 507 49.00 62.51 22.80
C GLN A 507 49.74 63.08 24.00
N GLN A 508 50.40 64.21 23.74
CA GLN A 508 50.92 65.16 24.71
C GLN A 508 49.78 66.01 25.32
N VAL A 509 49.77 66.05 26.65
CA VAL A 509 49.53 67.18 27.57
C VAL A 509 48.88 68.46 26.97
N LYS A 510 47.78 68.91 27.59
CA LYS A 510 47.63 70.33 27.95
C LYS A 510 46.74 70.58 29.16
N ILE A 511 47.35 71.28 30.11
CA ILE A 511 46.83 71.87 31.34
C ILE A 511 45.86 73.01 31.02
N LYS A 512 44.70 73.04 31.69
CA LYS A 512 44.19 74.21 32.42
C LYS A 512 43.07 73.83 33.37
#